data_AF-A0A0A6UTJ9-F1
#
_entry.id   AF-A0A0A6UTJ9-F1
#
_cell.length_a   1.000
_cell.length_b   1.000
_cell.length_c   1.000
_cell.angle_alpha   90.00
_cell.angle_beta   90.00
_cell.angle_gamma   90.00
#
_symmetry.space_group_name_H-M   'P 1'
#
loop_
_entity.id
_entity.type
_entity.pdbx_description
1 polymer ?
#
loop_
_entity_poly.entity_id
_entity_poly.type
_entity_poly.pdbx_seq_one_letter_code
_entity_poly.pdbx_strand_id
1 'polypeptide(L)'
;MVADLEALREVRARRARLDTEELEFIDRARRDGATWPEIAAALGLASRQAAEQRRHRLAAAAERAMRPQRQELDEGYGPGAQELRRRATDLHRRIGADRRWDHRFTRASLVRETLAAAPDAPTGALFDLVVAALADLSSPDVPALPAPLRAAISRLREAATLS
;
A
#
# COMPACT_ATOMS: atom_id res chain seq x y z
N MET A 1 -12.99 -35.16 12.14
CA MET A 1 -13.49 -33.86 12.61
C MET A 1 -12.43 -32.75 12.67
N VAL A 2 -11.12 -33.03 12.86
CA VAL A 2 -10.06 -31.99 12.73
C VAL A 2 -9.75 -31.67 11.25
N ALA A 3 -9.85 -32.67 10.36
CA ALA A 3 -9.60 -32.52 8.93
C ALA A 3 -10.56 -31.53 8.24
N ASP A 4 -11.84 -31.50 8.61
CA ASP A 4 -12.82 -30.57 8.02
C ASP A 4 -12.54 -29.12 8.43
N LEU A 5 -12.07 -28.88 9.66
CA LEU A 5 -11.67 -27.55 10.12
C LEU A 5 -10.41 -27.06 9.42
N GLU A 6 -9.45 -27.95 9.16
CA GLU A 6 -8.25 -27.63 8.38
C GLU A 6 -8.60 -27.30 6.92
N ALA A 7 -9.47 -28.08 6.29
CA ALA A 7 -10.00 -27.80 4.96
C ALA A 7 -10.70 -26.43 4.89
N LEU A 8 -11.49 -26.07 5.91
CA LEU A 8 -12.13 -24.75 6.00
C LEU A 8 -11.11 -23.61 6.14
N ARG A 9 -10.02 -23.80 6.89
CA ARG A 9 -8.92 -22.81 6.98
C ARG A 9 -8.21 -22.65 5.64
N GLU A 10 -7.97 -23.74 4.93
CA GLU A 10 -7.35 -23.72 3.61
C GLU A 10 -8.23 -23.00 2.58
N VAL A 11 -9.54 -23.23 2.58
CA VAL A 11 -10.48 -22.46 1.73
C VAL A 11 -10.41 -20.97 2.05
N ARG A 12 -10.33 -20.61 3.33
CA ARG A 12 -10.18 -19.20 3.75
C ARG A 12 -8.85 -18.62 3.26
N ALA A 13 -7.74 -19.35 3.34
CA ALA A 13 -6.43 -18.90 2.86
C ALA A 13 -6.43 -18.68 1.33
N ARG A 14 -7.04 -19.59 0.57
CA ARG A 14 -7.18 -19.43 -0.89
C ARG A 14 -8.02 -18.21 -1.27
N ARG A 15 -9.13 -17.96 -0.56
CA ARG A 15 -9.94 -16.75 -0.77
C ARG A 15 -9.14 -15.48 -0.48
N ALA A 16 -8.32 -15.47 0.57
CA ALA A 16 -7.47 -14.33 0.88
C ALA A 16 -6.43 -14.05 -0.23
N ARG A 17 -5.81 -15.10 -0.80
CA ARG A 17 -4.89 -14.96 -1.94
C ARG A 17 -5.59 -14.39 -3.17
N LEU A 18 -6.76 -14.91 -3.52
CA LEU A 18 -7.58 -14.40 -4.63
C LEU A 18 -7.99 -12.94 -4.41
N ASP A 19 -8.39 -12.57 -3.18
CA ASP A 19 -8.74 -11.18 -2.86
C ASP A 19 -7.52 -10.24 -3.01
N THR A 20 -6.31 -10.69 -2.65
CA THR A 20 -5.07 -9.92 -2.88
C THR A 20 -4.77 -9.76 -4.37
N GLU A 21 -4.84 -10.84 -5.15
CA GLU A 21 -4.63 -10.81 -6.61
C GLU A 21 -5.63 -9.88 -7.31
N GLU A 22 -6.92 -9.95 -6.94
CA GLU A 22 -7.96 -9.07 -7.48
C GLU A 22 -7.65 -7.59 -7.17
N LEU A 23 -7.21 -7.28 -5.95
CA LEU A 23 -6.82 -5.93 -5.56
C LEU A 23 -5.63 -5.43 -6.40
N GLU A 24 -4.62 -6.25 -6.59
CA GLU A 24 -3.45 -5.92 -7.40
C GLU A 24 -3.80 -5.65 -8.86
N PHE A 25 -4.68 -6.47 -9.45
CA PHE A 25 -5.16 -6.25 -10.83
C PHE A 25 -5.96 -4.96 -10.95
N ILE A 26 -6.84 -4.67 -9.99
CA ILE A 26 -7.59 -3.40 -9.97
C ILE A 26 -6.62 -2.21 -9.88
N ASP A 27 -5.69 -2.24 -8.93
CA ASP A 27 -4.74 -1.13 -8.75
C ASP A 27 -3.79 -0.98 -9.94
N ARG A 28 -3.39 -2.08 -10.60
CA ARG A 28 -2.63 -2.05 -11.86
C ARG A 28 -3.43 -1.43 -13.00
N ALA A 29 -4.66 -1.91 -13.23
CA ALA A 29 -5.53 -1.34 -14.25
C ALA A 29 -5.77 0.17 -14.03
N ARG A 30 -5.93 0.59 -12.77
CA ARG A 30 -6.07 2.01 -12.42
C ARG A 30 -4.83 2.85 -12.77
N ARG A 31 -3.62 2.29 -12.57
CA ARG A 31 -2.34 2.91 -12.97
C ARG A 31 -2.23 3.00 -14.50
N ASP A 32 -2.62 1.95 -15.20
CA ASP A 32 -2.58 1.87 -16.67
C ASP A 32 -3.68 2.71 -17.34
N GLY A 33 -4.49 3.42 -16.55
CA GLY A 33 -5.45 4.41 -17.02
C GLY A 33 -6.90 3.96 -17.01
N ALA A 34 -7.17 2.68 -16.77
CA ALA A 34 -8.52 2.12 -16.77
C ALA A 34 -9.45 2.89 -15.82
N THR A 35 -10.64 3.15 -16.30
CA THR A 35 -11.73 3.84 -15.60
C THR A 35 -12.51 2.86 -14.72
N TRP A 36 -13.18 3.36 -13.70
CA TRP A 36 -14.01 2.51 -12.85
C TRP A 36 -15.16 1.79 -13.57
N PRO A 37 -15.82 2.37 -14.59
CA PRO A 37 -16.76 1.62 -15.43
C PRO A 37 -16.13 0.44 -16.17
N GLU A 38 -14.92 0.60 -16.75
CA GLU A 38 -14.22 -0.50 -17.42
C GLU A 38 -13.85 -1.62 -16.43
N ILE A 39 -13.39 -1.24 -15.23
CA ILE A 39 -13.12 -2.19 -14.15
C ILE A 39 -14.41 -2.88 -13.69
N ALA A 40 -15.52 -2.15 -13.56
CA ALA A 40 -16.82 -2.74 -13.21
C ALA A 40 -17.26 -3.78 -14.25
N ALA A 41 -17.13 -3.46 -15.54
CA ALA A 41 -17.43 -4.39 -16.62
C ALA A 41 -16.55 -5.65 -16.57
N ALA A 42 -15.23 -5.48 -16.36
CA ALA A 42 -14.29 -6.59 -16.24
C ALA A 42 -14.57 -7.50 -15.03
N LEU A 43 -15.04 -6.92 -13.91
CA LEU A 43 -15.41 -7.64 -12.69
C LEU A 43 -16.85 -8.19 -12.72
N GLY A 44 -17.63 -7.95 -13.78
CA GLY A 44 -19.05 -8.34 -13.86
C GLY A 44 -19.94 -7.57 -12.85
N LEU A 45 -19.56 -6.37 -12.46
CA LEU A 45 -20.29 -5.52 -11.51
C LEU A 45 -21.21 -4.54 -12.23
N ALA A 46 -22.39 -4.30 -11.64
CA ALA A 46 -23.44 -3.48 -12.24
C ALA A 46 -23.10 -1.98 -12.35
N SER A 47 -22.10 -1.49 -11.61
CA SER A 47 -21.78 -0.06 -11.60
C SER A 47 -20.34 0.24 -11.20
N ARG A 48 -19.88 1.45 -11.58
CA ARG A 48 -18.62 2.03 -11.09
C ARG A 48 -18.54 2.04 -9.56
N GLN A 49 -19.62 2.39 -8.88
CA GLN A 49 -19.64 2.46 -7.41
C GLN A 49 -19.43 1.08 -6.78
N ALA A 50 -19.98 0.02 -7.39
CA ALA A 50 -19.75 -1.35 -6.93
C ALA A 50 -18.27 -1.75 -7.05
N ALA A 51 -17.60 -1.34 -8.14
CA ALA A 51 -16.16 -1.58 -8.33
C ALA A 51 -15.31 -0.83 -7.29
N GLU A 52 -15.61 0.45 -7.04
CA GLU A 52 -14.94 1.23 -6.00
C GLU A 52 -15.11 0.59 -4.62
N GLN A 53 -16.34 0.20 -4.27
CA GLN A 53 -16.63 -0.47 -3.00
C GLN A 53 -15.95 -1.83 -2.89
N ARG A 54 -15.87 -2.62 -3.98
CA ARG A 54 -15.12 -3.89 -4.01
C ARG A 54 -13.66 -3.63 -3.68
N ARG A 55 -13.01 -2.69 -4.39
CA ARG A 55 -11.62 -2.30 -4.13
C ARG A 55 -11.38 -1.84 -2.69
N HIS A 56 -12.28 -1.01 -2.14
CA HIS A 56 -12.21 -0.59 -0.74
C HIS A 56 -12.31 -1.76 0.25
N ARG A 57 -13.22 -2.71 0.00
CA ARG A 57 -13.38 -3.91 0.84
C ARG A 57 -12.17 -4.82 0.79
N LEU A 58 -11.62 -5.04 -0.41
CA LEU A 58 -10.40 -5.83 -0.62
C LEU A 58 -9.21 -5.22 0.12
N ALA A 59 -8.99 -3.90 -0.03
CA ALA A 59 -7.93 -3.20 0.69
C ALA A 59 -8.07 -3.32 2.21
N ALA A 60 -9.29 -3.20 2.75
CA ALA A 60 -9.54 -3.36 4.17
C ALA A 60 -9.35 -4.81 4.66
N ALA A 61 -9.63 -5.80 3.81
CA ALA A 61 -9.44 -7.22 4.12
C ALA A 61 -7.95 -7.60 4.12
N ALA A 62 -7.19 -7.16 3.11
CA ALA A 62 -5.75 -7.34 3.04
C ALA A 62 -5.06 -6.72 4.27
N GLU A 63 -5.43 -5.49 4.63
CA GLU A 63 -4.91 -4.82 5.82
C GLU A 63 -5.18 -5.63 7.10
N ARG A 64 -6.39 -6.19 7.25
CA ARG A 64 -6.74 -7.03 8.40
C ARG A 64 -5.94 -8.34 8.44
N ALA A 65 -5.66 -8.93 7.28
CA ALA A 65 -4.89 -10.17 7.20
C ALA A 65 -3.41 -9.98 7.57
N MET A 66 -2.82 -8.82 7.23
CA MET A 66 -1.41 -8.52 7.49
C MET A 66 -1.12 -8.02 8.92
N ARG A 67 -2.15 -7.63 9.69
CA ARG A 67 -1.97 -7.08 11.04
C ARG A 67 -1.17 -7.97 11.99
N PRO A 68 -1.45 -9.28 12.14
CA PRO A 68 -0.72 -10.11 13.09
C PRO A 68 0.77 -10.19 12.75
N GLN A 69 1.10 -10.41 11.48
CA GLN A 69 2.49 -10.48 11.01
C GLN A 69 3.22 -9.16 11.22
N ARG A 70 2.58 -8.01 10.97
CA ARG A 70 3.17 -6.70 11.24
C ARG A 70 3.36 -6.44 12.72
N GLN A 71 2.43 -6.89 13.57
CA GLN A 71 2.57 -6.81 15.02
C GLN A 71 3.76 -7.63 15.52
N GLU A 72 3.99 -8.82 14.96
CA GLU A 72 5.18 -9.64 15.24
C GLU A 72 6.48 -8.93 14.77
N LEU A 73 6.46 -8.29 13.60
CA LEU A 73 7.62 -7.52 13.10
C LEU A 73 7.94 -6.28 13.94
N ASP A 74 6.92 -5.64 14.49
CA ASP A 74 7.03 -4.45 15.32
C ASP A 74 7.20 -4.80 16.82
N GLU A 75 7.13 -6.08 17.19
CA GLU A 75 7.32 -6.58 18.55
C GLU A 75 8.76 -6.27 19.00
N GLY A 76 8.90 -5.55 20.12
CA GLY A 76 10.20 -5.07 20.63
C GLY A 76 10.64 -3.68 20.15
N TYR A 77 9.98 -3.07 19.16
CA TYR A 77 10.33 -1.73 18.65
C TYR A 77 9.33 -0.62 19.03
N GLY A 78 8.18 -0.99 19.62
CA GLY A 78 7.23 -0.05 20.20
C GLY A 78 6.39 0.75 19.19
N PRO A 79 5.67 1.81 19.64
CA PRO A 79 4.69 2.53 18.82
C PRO A 79 5.29 3.33 17.66
N GLY A 80 6.60 3.63 17.68
CA GLY A 80 7.30 4.35 16.62
C GLY A 80 7.31 3.58 15.30
N ALA A 81 7.70 2.30 15.32
CA ALA A 81 7.73 1.44 14.14
C ALA A 81 6.34 1.28 13.48
N GLN A 82 5.30 1.12 14.30
CA GLN A 82 3.91 1.05 13.82
C GLN A 82 3.49 2.35 13.13
N GLU A 83 3.86 3.49 13.70
CA GLU A 83 3.56 4.79 13.11
C GLU A 83 4.30 5.01 11.80
N LEU A 84 5.59 4.68 11.76
CA LEU A 84 6.43 4.76 10.57
C LEU A 84 5.84 3.91 9.42
N ARG A 85 5.48 2.66 9.70
CA ARG A 85 4.85 1.73 8.75
C ARG A 85 3.51 2.26 8.23
N ARG A 86 2.68 2.80 9.13
CA ARG A 86 1.40 3.43 8.77
C ARG A 86 1.59 4.62 7.84
N ARG A 87 2.55 5.50 8.12
CA ARG A 87 2.84 6.68 7.29
C ARG A 87 3.40 6.30 5.93
N ALA A 88 4.30 5.31 5.88
CA ALA A 88 4.84 4.79 4.61
C ALA A 88 3.72 4.21 3.73
N THR A 89 2.82 3.42 4.33
CA THR A 89 1.66 2.84 3.63
C THR A 89 0.67 3.90 3.11
N ASP A 90 0.39 4.96 3.91
CA ASP A 90 -0.46 6.07 3.47
C ASP A 90 0.16 6.83 2.29
N LEU A 91 1.47 7.09 2.36
CA LEU A 91 2.18 7.76 1.27
C LEU A 91 2.16 6.92 -0.01
N HIS A 92 2.45 5.61 0.09
CA HIS A 92 2.36 4.68 -1.05
C HIS A 92 0.97 4.70 -1.70
N ARG A 93 -0.09 4.66 -0.89
CA ARG A 93 -1.47 4.73 -1.39
C ARG A 93 -1.77 6.02 -2.14
N ARG A 94 -1.31 7.18 -1.63
CA ARG A 94 -1.50 8.49 -2.27
C ARG A 94 -0.73 8.59 -3.58
N ILE A 95 0.49 8.07 -3.60
CA ILE A 95 1.31 7.92 -4.80
C ILE A 95 0.57 7.09 -5.85
N GLY A 96 0.01 5.94 -5.46
CA GLY A 96 -0.76 5.08 -6.36
C GLY A 96 -2.05 5.72 -6.90
N ALA A 97 -2.60 6.72 -6.21
CA ALA A 97 -3.76 7.48 -6.69
C ALA A 97 -3.38 8.57 -7.73
N ASP A 98 -2.10 8.96 -7.79
CA ASP A 98 -1.60 9.93 -8.75
C ASP A 98 -1.14 9.24 -10.03
N ARG A 99 -1.98 9.28 -11.07
CA ARG A 99 -1.70 8.69 -12.39
C ARG A 99 -0.45 9.25 -13.07
N ARG A 100 0.00 10.45 -12.69
CA ARG A 100 1.19 11.08 -13.28
C ARG A 100 2.45 10.78 -12.51
N TRP A 101 2.36 10.07 -11.38
CA TRP A 101 3.45 9.90 -10.42
C TRP A 101 4.77 9.53 -11.08
N ASP A 102 4.80 8.43 -11.84
CA ASP A 102 6.03 7.89 -12.46
C ASP A 102 6.69 8.85 -13.47
N HIS A 103 5.93 9.84 -13.94
CA HIS A 103 6.38 10.83 -14.91
C HIS A 103 6.70 12.18 -14.26
N ARG A 104 6.58 12.32 -12.93
CA ARG A 104 6.85 13.59 -12.24
C ARG A 104 8.34 13.90 -12.13
N PHE A 105 9.17 12.88 -11.92
CA PHE A 105 10.63 12.99 -11.76
C PHE A 105 11.28 11.63 -11.98
N THR A 106 12.60 11.60 -12.19
CA THR A 106 13.35 10.42 -12.66
C THR A 106 13.19 9.21 -11.76
N ARG A 107 13.21 9.42 -10.43
CA ARG A 107 13.16 8.34 -9.42
C ARG A 107 11.76 8.06 -8.88
N ALA A 108 10.71 8.57 -9.52
CA ALA A 108 9.35 8.46 -9.00
C ALA A 108 8.88 6.99 -8.88
N SER A 109 9.12 6.17 -9.91
CA SER A 109 8.78 4.74 -9.87
C SER A 109 9.50 4.03 -8.71
N LEU A 110 10.78 4.35 -8.51
CA LEU A 110 11.59 3.79 -7.43
C LEU A 110 11.05 4.17 -6.05
N VAL A 111 10.71 5.44 -5.81
CA VAL A 111 10.08 5.85 -4.53
C VAL A 111 8.83 5.03 -4.25
N ARG A 112 8.01 4.79 -5.28
CA ARG A 112 6.79 3.98 -5.13
C ARG A 112 7.13 2.53 -4.79
N GLU A 113 8.09 1.92 -5.47
CA GLU A 113 8.54 0.54 -5.26
C GLU A 113 9.15 0.36 -3.86
N THR A 114 10.03 1.27 -3.45
CA THR A 114 10.61 1.32 -2.11
C THR A 114 9.52 1.38 -1.03
N LEU A 115 8.52 2.25 -1.20
CA LEU A 115 7.40 2.36 -0.27
C LEU A 115 6.41 1.18 -0.36
N ALA A 116 6.40 0.42 -1.46
CA ALA A 116 5.58 -0.78 -1.60
C ALA A 116 6.11 -1.93 -0.73
N ALA A 117 7.42 -1.99 -0.48
CA ALA A 117 8.05 -2.98 0.38
C ALA A 117 7.93 -2.67 1.88
N ALA A 118 7.72 -1.39 2.23
CA ALA A 118 7.64 -0.92 3.60
C ALA A 118 6.63 -1.66 4.50
N PRO A 119 5.42 -2.04 4.06
CA PRO A 119 4.44 -2.65 4.94
C PRO A 119 4.88 -3.98 5.55
N ASP A 120 5.75 -4.73 4.87
CA ASP A 120 6.12 -6.09 5.28
C ASP A 120 7.62 -6.21 5.62
N ALA A 121 8.35 -5.10 5.55
CA ALA A 121 9.76 -5.03 5.93
C ALA A 121 9.95 -5.18 7.46
N PRO A 122 10.97 -5.92 7.93
CA PRO A 122 11.42 -5.85 9.32
C PRO A 122 11.77 -4.42 9.72
N THR A 123 11.64 -4.05 11.00
CA THR A 123 11.74 -2.65 11.45
C THR A 123 13.04 -1.93 11.03
N GLY A 124 14.21 -2.58 11.12
CA GLY A 124 15.46 -1.99 10.62
C GLY A 124 15.42 -1.70 9.12
N ALA A 125 14.96 -2.65 8.33
CA ALA A 125 14.79 -2.47 6.88
C ALA A 125 13.69 -1.46 6.53
N LEU A 126 12.62 -1.36 7.34
CA LEU A 126 11.59 -0.33 7.19
C LEU A 126 12.19 1.07 7.32
N PHE A 127 13.06 1.28 8.30
CA PHE A 127 13.74 2.56 8.48
C PHE A 127 14.61 2.90 7.26
N ASP A 128 15.43 1.95 6.80
CA ASP A 128 16.29 2.13 5.62
C ASP A 128 15.48 2.45 4.36
N LEU A 129 14.39 1.73 4.12
CA LEU A 129 13.47 1.98 3.00
C LEU A 129 12.86 3.38 3.08
N VAL A 130 12.41 3.81 4.27
CA VAL A 130 11.82 5.14 4.44
C VAL A 130 12.86 6.24 4.24
N VAL A 131 14.06 6.09 4.79
CA VAL A 131 15.16 7.05 4.61
C VAL A 131 15.53 7.16 3.13
N ALA A 132 15.67 6.04 2.43
CA ALA A 132 15.95 6.02 0.99
C ALA A 132 14.85 6.73 0.19
N ALA A 133 13.57 6.43 0.47
CA ALA A 133 12.45 7.09 -0.18
C ALA A 133 12.40 8.59 0.10
N LEU A 134 12.66 9.02 1.34
CA LEU A 134 12.69 10.45 1.71
C LEU A 134 13.87 11.19 1.07
N ALA A 135 15.02 10.53 0.90
CA ALA A 135 16.17 11.08 0.21
C ALA A 135 15.84 11.33 -1.28
N ASP A 136 15.27 10.34 -1.95
CA ASP A 136 14.82 10.47 -3.34
C ASP A 136 13.73 11.56 -3.51
N LEU A 137 12.81 11.69 -2.55
CA LEU A 137 11.78 12.74 -2.52
C LEU A 137 12.31 14.14 -2.22
N SER A 138 13.51 14.25 -1.66
CA SER A 138 14.17 15.53 -1.33
C SER A 138 15.16 15.96 -2.40
N SER A 139 15.30 15.17 -3.48
CA SER A 139 16.21 15.47 -4.58
C SER A 139 15.80 16.76 -5.33
N PRO A 140 16.74 17.56 -5.83
CA PRO A 140 16.45 18.83 -6.53
C PRO A 140 15.60 18.69 -7.79
N ASP A 141 15.57 17.51 -8.41
CA ASP A 141 14.77 17.22 -9.60
C ASP A 141 13.28 16.98 -9.29
N VAL A 142 12.91 16.85 -8.01
CA VAL A 142 11.53 16.66 -7.60
C VAL A 142 10.77 17.98 -7.74
N PRO A 143 9.74 18.07 -8.61
CA PRO A 143 8.95 19.28 -8.76
C PRO A 143 8.09 19.52 -7.52
N ALA A 144 7.50 20.71 -7.42
CA ALA A 144 6.53 20.99 -6.38
C ALA A 144 5.34 20.01 -6.43
N LEU A 145 5.31 19.07 -5.48
CA LEU A 145 4.27 18.05 -5.38
C LEU A 145 2.94 18.66 -4.88
N PRO A 146 1.77 18.06 -5.18
CA PRO A 146 0.49 18.55 -4.67
C PRO A 146 0.45 18.64 -3.13
N ALA A 147 -0.28 19.62 -2.59
CA ALA A 147 -0.32 19.87 -1.14
C ALA A 147 -0.68 18.63 -0.28
N PRO A 148 -1.65 17.77 -0.66
CA PRO A 148 -1.93 16.54 0.10
C PRO A 148 -0.75 15.58 0.16
N LEU A 149 0.08 15.54 -0.89
CA LEU A 149 1.24 14.65 -0.97
C LEU A 149 2.39 15.23 -0.16
N ARG A 150 2.66 16.54 -0.26
CA ARG A 150 3.63 17.22 0.60
C ARG A 150 3.32 17.02 2.09
N ALA A 151 2.05 17.14 2.48
CA ALA A 151 1.63 16.91 3.86
C ALA A 151 1.84 15.45 4.31
N ALA A 152 1.67 14.47 3.42
CA ALA A 152 1.96 13.07 3.74
C ALA A 152 3.46 12.81 3.90
N ILE A 153 4.29 13.43 3.05
CA ILE A 153 5.76 13.36 3.13
C ILE A 153 6.26 13.97 4.44
N SER A 154 5.75 15.14 4.85
CA SER A 154 6.12 15.75 6.13
C SER A 154 5.82 14.84 7.32
N ARG A 155 4.63 14.24 7.36
CA ARG A 155 4.26 13.30 8.44
C ARG A 155 5.11 12.03 8.45
N LEU A 156 5.53 11.54 7.28
CA LEU A 156 6.45 10.41 7.19
C LEU A 156 7.83 10.79 7.75
N ARG A 157 8.33 11.98 7.42
CA ARG A 157 9.59 12.51 7.93
C ARG A 157 9.56 12.66 9.46
N GLU A 158 8.48 13.21 10.01
CA GLU A 158 8.28 13.31 11.46
C GLU A 158 8.32 11.94 12.14
N ALA A 159 7.63 10.94 11.59
CA ALA A 159 7.63 9.57 12.13
C ALA A 159 9.03 8.93 12.09
N ALA A 160 9.81 9.19 11.04
CA ALA A 160 11.17 8.68 10.89
C ALA A 160 12.17 9.32 11.88
N THR A 161 11.87 10.50 12.43
CA THR A 161 12.72 11.15 13.46
C THR A 161 12.37 10.75 14.89
N LEU A 162 11.20 10.12 15.09
CA LEU A 162 10.67 9.74 16.41
C LEU A 162 10.80 8.24 16.71
N SER A 163 11.30 7.46 15.74
CA SER A 163 11.55 6.01 15.84
C SER A 163 13.02 5.75 16.13
#